data_AF-A0AAU3PRK1-F1
#
_entry.id   AF-A0AAU3PRK1-F1
#
_cell.length_a   1.000
_cell.length_b   1.000
_cell.length_c   1.000
_cell.angle_alpha   90.00
_cell.angle_beta   90.00
_cell.angle_gamma   90.00
#
_symmetry.space_group_name_H-M   'P 1'
#
loop_
_entity.id
_entity.type
_entity.pdbx_description
1 polymer ?
#
loop_
_entity_poly.entity_id
_entity_poly.type
_entity_poly.pdbx_seq_one_letter_code
_entity_poly.pdbx_strand_id
1 'polypeptide(L)'
;MKDSPALRLAVTGAPGSGKTAVCTALSLATGLSFATISEQLAKPVADRRLAATVDAPMRGFEQRVDSEARLGTGFVSDGSVLHEWAVAETLRSTRRLGHWLRRPQDLPYRVFEQRYLMAHAGIVVRRARTTYDGFVHLRLDGEAATAEPESEFRTVIDRLLLDTLHETSVPYLVTGGPLKEIVTRVAGMFELPQVIPVADAVNAALRAA
;
A
#
# COMPACT_ATOMS: atom_id res chain seq x y z
N MET A 1 8.96 -2.29 28.88
CA MET A 1 8.68 -2.41 27.43
C MET A 1 9.98 -2.85 26.79
N LYS A 2 10.02 -3.99 26.07
CA LYS A 2 11.18 -4.32 25.24
C LYS A 2 11.20 -3.29 24.11
N ASP A 3 12.32 -2.63 23.90
CA ASP A 3 12.47 -1.69 22.78
C ASP A 3 12.21 -2.45 21.47
N SER A 4 11.19 -2.04 20.72
CA SER A 4 10.92 -2.59 19.39
C SER A 4 12.12 -2.28 18.48
N PRO A 5 12.50 -3.21 17.59
CA PRO A 5 13.61 -2.99 16.67
C PRO A 5 13.36 -1.72 15.85
N ALA A 6 14.41 -0.91 15.66
CA ALA A 6 14.31 0.36 14.93
C ALA A 6 14.31 0.13 13.41
N LEU A 7 13.17 -0.31 12.88
CA LEU A 7 13.00 -0.55 11.44
C LEU A 7 11.57 -0.21 11.00
N ARG A 8 11.43 0.54 9.92
CA ARG A 8 10.16 0.99 9.34
C ARG A 8 9.95 0.32 7.99
N LEU A 9 9.14 -0.74 7.98
CA LEU A 9 8.80 -1.50 6.78
C LEU A 9 7.41 -1.14 6.27
N ALA A 10 7.27 -1.06 4.96
CA ALA A 10 5.95 -0.98 4.32
C ALA A 10 5.68 -2.20 3.44
N VAL A 11 4.52 -2.82 3.64
CA VAL A 11 4.06 -3.94 2.81
C VAL A 11 3.12 -3.40 1.75
N THR A 12 3.51 -3.50 0.49
CA THR A 12 2.78 -3.01 -0.67
C THR A 12 2.29 -4.17 -1.53
N GLY A 13 1.41 -3.86 -2.49
CA GLY A 13 0.77 -4.83 -3.36
C GLY A 13 -0.66 -4.39 -3.63
N ALA A 14 -1.23 -4.84 -4.74
CA ALA A 14 -2.59 -4.51 -5.12
C ALA A 14 -3.62 -4.96 -4.05
N PRO A 15 -4.86 -4.41 -4.08
CA PRO A 15 -5.94 -4.92 -3.22
C PRO A 15 -6.08 -6.44 -3.32
N GLY A 16 -6.33 -7.10 -2.19
CA GLY A 16 -6.46 -8.56 -2.14
C GLY A 16 -5.16 -9.36 -2.21
N SER A 17 -3.96 -8.75 -2.17
CA SER A 17 -2.67 -9.48 -2.15
C SER A 17 -2.28 -10.06 -0.77
N GLY A 18 -3.15 -9.99 0.24
CA GLY A 18 -2.87 -10.53 1.58
C GLY A 18 -1.98 -9.66 2.47
N LYS A 19 -1.80 -8.35 2.16
CA LYS A 19 -0.97 -7.40 2.94
C LYS A 19 -1.26 -7.45 4.44
N THR A 20 -2.54 -7.33 4.83
CA THR A 20 -2.96 -7.33 6.23
C THR A 20 -2.53 -8.61 6.94
N ALA A 21 -2.74 -9.78 6.34
CA ALA A 21 -2.33 -11.06 6.93
C ALA A 21 -0.81 -11.16 7.10
N VAL A 22 -0.04 -10.71 6.10
CA VAL A 22 1.43 -10.65 6.16
C VAL A 22 1.90 -9.69 7.25
N CYS A 23 1.33 -8.50 7.34
CA CYS A 23 1.72 -7.51 8.34
C CYS A 23 1.38 -7.96 9.76
N THR A 24 0.19 -8.54 9.96
CA THR A 24 -0.21 -9.10 11.25
C THR A 24 0.73 -10.22 11.67
N ALA A 25 1.05 -11.14 10.76
CA ALA A 25 1.99 -12.23 11.06
C ALA A 25 3.41 -11.71 11.34
N LEU A 26 3.90 -10.70 10.60
CA LEU A 26 5.19 -10.07 10.84
C LEU A 26 5.24 -9.36 12.19
N SER A 27 4.21 -8.58 12.53
CA SER A 27 4.11 -7.89 13.81
C SER A 27 4.13 -8.88 14.97
N LEU A 28 3.34 -9.96 14.88
CA LEU A 28 3.32 -11.02 15.88
C LEU A 28 4.67 -11.76 15.98
N ALA A 29 5.27 -12.13 14.85
CA ALA A 29 6.53 -12.86 14.81
C ALA A 29 7.71 -12.06 15.35
N THR A 30 7.72 -10.74 15.15
CA THR A 30 8.91 -9.90 15.37
C THR A 30 8.78 -8.89 16.51
N GLY A 31 7.55 -8.66 17.00
CA GLY A 31 7.27 -7.64 18.00
C GLY A 31 7.32 -6.20 17.46
N LEU A 32 7.39 -6.01 16.14
CA LEU A 32 7.22 -4.71 15.51
C LEU A 32 5.78 -4.20 15.69
N SER A 33 5.65 -2.89 15.91
CA SER A 33 4.34 -2.24 15.93
C SER A 33 3.66 -2.36 14.57
N PHE A 34 2.33 -2.47 14.57
CA PHE A 34 1.54 -2.59 13.36
C PHE A 34 0.85 -1.25 13.02
N ALA A 35 1.12 -0.73 11.83
CA ALA A 35 0.47 0.48 11.30
C ALA A 35 -0.57 0.09 10.24
N THR A 36 -1.76 0.66 10.33
CA THR A 36 -2.79 0.53 9.30
C THR A 36 -3.62 1.82 9.23
N ILE A 37 -4.48 1.92 8.23
CA ILE A 37 -5.46 2.99 8.07
C ILE A 37 -6.88 2.44 8.15
N SER A 38 -7.80 3.25 8.65
CA SER A 38 -9.24 2.96 8.61
C SER A 38 -9.79 3.30 7.24
N GLU A 39 -10.27 2.28 6.53
CA GLU A 39 -10.91 2.44 5.22
C GLU A 39 -12.09 3.43 5.27
N GLN A 40 -12.80 3.50 6.40
CA GLN A 40 -13.93 4.41 6.57
C GLN A 40 -13.50 5.88 6.60
N LEU A 41 -12.35 6.19 7.19
CA LEU A 41 -11.82 7.56 7.29
C LEU A 41 -11.13 8.01 6.00
N ALA A 42 -10.59 7.06 5.24
CA ALA A 42 -10.03 7.31 3.92
C ALA A 42 -11.09 7.55 2.84
N LYS A 43 -12.36 7.19 3.09
CA LYS A 43 -13.45 7.40 2.14
C LYS A 43 -13.78 8.89 1.97
N PRO A 44 -14.15 9.31 0.75
CA PRO A 44 -14.69 10.65 0.54
C PRO A 44 -15.95 10.90 1.37
N VAL A 45 -16.01 12.04 2.05
CA VAL A 45 -17.19 12.48 2.82
C VAL A 45 -18.35 12.84 1.89
N ALA A 46 -18.05 13.29 0.68
CA ALA A 46 -19.06 13.67 -0.30
C ALA A 46 -18.76 13.01 -1.66
N ASP A 47 -19.81 12.54 -2.33
CA ASP A 47 -19.73 12.06 -3.71
C ASP A 47 -19.60 13.24 -4.66
N ARG A 48 -18.36 13.74 -4.77
CA ARG A 48 -17.98 14.82 -5.67
C ARG A 48 -17.14 14.26 -6.81
N ARG A 49 -17.17 14.94 -7.94
CA ARG A 49 -16.44 14.55 -9.15
C ARG A 49 -14.96 14.20 -8.94
N LEU A 50 -14.28 14.93 -8.05
CA LEU A 50 -12.86 14.77 -7.73
C LEU A 50 -12.61 13.98 -6.43
N ALA A 51 -13.68 13.43 -5.83
CA ALA A 51 -13.61 12.72 -4.57
C ALA A 51 -12.61 11.55 -4.60
N ALA A 52 -12.68 10.71 -5.64
CA ALA A 52 -11.84 9.52 -5.74
C ALA A 52 -10.39 9.81 -6.18
N THR A 53 -10.14 10.94 -6.85
CA THR A 53 -8.84 11.29 -7.45
C THR A 53 -8.08 12.35 -6.67
N VAL A 54 -8.73 13.04 -5.72
CA VAL A 54 -8.14 14.14 -4.94
C VAL A 54 -8.38 13.96 -3.45
N ASP A 55 -9.65 13.84 -3.04
CA ASP A 55 -10.04 13.82 -1.62
C ASP A 55 -9.60 12.50 -0.93
N ALA A 56 -9.98 11.36 -1.51
CA ALA A 56 -9.60 10.03 -1.00
C ALA A 56 -8.07 9.86 -0.86
N PRO A 57 -7.23 10.12 -1.89
CA PRO A 57 -5.79 9.96 -1.74
C PRO A 57 -5.17 10.91 -0.72
N MET A 58 -5.72 12.11 -0.51
CA MET A 58 -5.26 13.04 0.54
C MET A 58 -5.59 12.54 1.93
N ARG A 59 -6.83 12.11 2.16
CA ARG A 59 -7.24 11.59 3.47
C ARG A 59 -6.47 10.33 3.84
N GLY A 60 -6.30 9.42 2.88
CA GLY A 60 -5.50 8.21 3.08
C GLY A 60 -4.04 8.54 3.39
N PHE A 61 -3.44 9.49 2.68
CA PHE A 61 -2.09 9.97 2.95
C PHE A 61 -1.96 10.59 4.34
N GLU A 62 -2.84 11.52 4.71
CA GLU A 62 -2.85 12.17 6.02
C GLU A 62 -2.98 11.16 7.15
N GLN A 63 -3.96 10.26 7.03
CA GLN A 63 -4.20 9.24 8.04
C GLN A 63 -3.01 8.31 8.21
N ARG A 64 -2.35 7.93 7.11
CA ARG A 64 -1.16 7.08 7.17
C ARG A 64 0.00 7.81 7.84
N VAL A 65 0.22 9.08 7.48
CA VAL A 65 1.25 9.91 8.11
C VAL A 65 1.03 10.02 9.61
N ASP A 66 -0.21 10.26 10.05
CA ASP A 66 -0.56 10.33 11.47
C ASP A 66 -0.40 8.98 12.18
N SER A 67 -0.88 7.89 11.58
CA SER A 67 -0.78 6.52 12.12
C SER A 67 0.68 6.10 12.31
N GLU A 68 1.53 6.29 11.29
CA GLU A 68 2.94 5.92 11.34
C GLU A 68 3.73 6.81 12.31
N ALA A 69 3.40 8.11 12.42
CA ALA A 69 4.07 9.02 13.35
C ALA A 69 3.86 8.65 14.83
N ARG A 70 2.75 7.97 15.17
CA ARG A 70 2.45 7.54 16.54
C ARG A 70 3.24 6.31 16.99
N LEU A 71 3.79 5.52 16.06
CA LEU A 71 4.42 4.22 16.36
C LEU A 71 5.92 4.30 16.66
N GLY A 72 6.54 5.48 16.53
CA GLY A 72 7.92 5.71 16.97
C GLY A 72 8.97 5.06 16.08
N THR A 73 9.91 4.32 16.69
CA THR A 73 11.19 3.94 16.06
C THR A 73 11.11 2.73 15.12
N GLY A 74 10.08 1.89 15.21
CA GLY A 74 9.92 0.74 14.33
C GLY A 74 8.51 0.20 14.20
N PHE A 75 8.11 -0.10 12.96
CA PHE A 75 6.79 -0.60 12.63
C PHE A 75 6.78 -1.38 11.29
N VAL A 76 5.73 -2.17 11.11
CA VAL A 76 5.29 -2.69 9.81
C VAL A 76 3.99 -2.02 9.41
N SER A 77 3.97 -1.36 8.26
CA SER A 77 2.80 -0.66 7.70
C SER A 77 2.05 -1.54 6.70
N ASP A 78 0.74 -1.71 6.90
CA ASP A 78 -0.18 -2.32 5.94
C ASP A 78 -0.48 -1.32 4.82
N GLY A 79 0.22 -1.47 3.71
CA GLY A 79 0.31 -0.46 2.66
C GLY A 79 1.48 0.49 2.86
N SER A 80 1.51 1.53 2.03
CA SER A 80 2.48 2.63 2.12
C SER A 80 1.82 3.92 1.70
N VAL A 81 2.48 5.07 1.93
CA VAL A 81 2.00 6.38 1.43
C VAL A 81 1.84 6.43 -0.09
N LEU A 82 2.38 5.45 -0.83
CA LEU A 82 2.21 5.32 -2.28
C LEU A 82 0.86 4.71 -2.66
N HIS A 83 0.21 3.97 -1.76
CA HIS A 83 -0.90 3.09 -2.10
C HIS A 83 -2.13 3.87 -2.58
N GLU A 84 -2.51 4.90 -1.83
CA GLU A 84 -3.73 5.67 -2.10
C GLU A 84 -3.55 6.58 -3.32
N TRP A 85 -2.34 7.09 -3.55
CA TRP A 85 -1.96 7.74 -4.80
C TRP A 85 -2.06 6.77 -5.99
N ALA A 86 -1.52 5.56 -5.88
CA ALA A 86 -1.53 4.58 -6.96
C ALA A 86 -2.95 4.17 -7.38
N VAL A 87 -3.86 4.02 -6.40
CA VAL A 87 -5.29 3.78 -6.65
C VAL A 87 -5.90 4.95 -7.42
N ALA A 88 -5.68 6.19 -6.97
CA ALA A 88 -6.21 7.40 -7.62
C ALA A 88 -5.68 7.57 -9.07
N GLU A 89 -4.39 7.29 -9.29
CA GLU A 89 -3.75 7.38 -10.60
C GLU A 89 -4.23 6.27 -11.55
N THR A 90 -4.48 5.08 -11.02
CA THR A 90 -5.12 3.99 -11.78
C THR A 90 -6.55 4.36 -12.17
N LEU A 91 -7.34 4.94 -11.26
CA LEU A 91 -8.68 5.44 -11.59
C LEU A 91 -8.65 6.51 -12.68
N ARG A 92 -7.68 7.43 -12.63
CA ARG A 92 -7.53 8.47 -13.66
C ARG A 92 -7.18 7.88 -15.02
N SER A 93 -6.22 6.95 -15.06
CA SER A 93 -5.68 6.38 -16.31
C SER A 93 -6.61 5.36 -16.97
N THR A 94 -7.37 4.59 -16.18
CA THR A 94 -8.28 3.54 -16.70
C THR A 94 -9.65 4.07 -17.16
N ARG A 95 -9.98 5.36 -16.89
CA ARG A 95 -11.19 6.02 -17.43
C ARG A 95 -11.14 6.06 -18.97
N ARG A 96 -11.88 5.13 -19.60
CA ARG A 96 -11.91 4.85 -21.06
C ARG A 96 -11.84 6.09 -21.96
N LEU A 97 -10.99 6.01 -22.98
CA LEU A 97 -10.83 6.97 -24.09
C LEU A 97 -12.15 7.34 -24.81
N GLY A 98 -13.11 6.43 -24.90
CA GLY A 98 -14.44 6.71 -25.49
C GLY A 98 -15.31 7.69 -24.69
N HIS A 99 -15.05 7.88 -23.40
CA HIS A 99 -15.76 8.89 -22.58
C HIS A 99 -15.40 10.33 -22.99
N TRP A 100 -14.25 10.51 -23.65
CA TRP A 100 -13.66 11.82 -23.96
C TRP A 100 -14.42 12.51 -25.08
N LEU A 101 -14.80 11.76 -26.13
CA LEU A 101 -15.64 12.29 -27.21
C LEU A 101 -17.07 12.61 -26.74
N ARG A 102 -17.54 11.96 -25.67
CA ARG A 102 -18.92 12.08 -25.19
C ARG A 102 -19.12 13.21 -24.17
N ARG A 103 -18.08 13.73 -23.53
CA ARG A 103 -18.17 14.78 -22.49
C ARG A 103 -17.00 15.78 -22.53
N PRO A 104 -16.95 16.70 -23.50
CA PRO A 104 -15.87 17.69 -23.62
C PRO A 104 -15.81 18.68 -22.44
N GLN A 105 -16.95 18.96 -21.80
CA GLN A 105 -17.04 19.80 -20.59
C GLN A 105 -16.21 19.28 -19.40
N ASP A 106 -15.75 18.03 -19.47
CA ASP A 106 -14.98 17.39 -18.42
C ASP A 106 -13.47 17.69 -18.52
N LEU A 107 -13.01 18.24 -19.64
CA LEU A 107 -11.60 18.45 -19.94
C LEU A 107 -10.83 19.24 -18.86
N PRO A 108 -11.36 20.36 -18.31
CA PRO A 108 -10.64 21.12 -17.28
C PRO A 108 -10.35 20.28 -16.03
N TYR A 109 -11.32 19.46 -15.59
CA TYR A 109 -11.17 18.59 -14.42
C TYR A 109 -10.09 17.54 -14.63
N ARG A 110 -9.90 17.07 -15.86
CA ARG A 110 -8.91 16.03 -16.18
C ARG A 110 -7.50 16.58 -16.22
N VAL A 111 -7.33 17.75 -16.82
CA VAL A 111 -6.05 18.48 -16.81
C VAL A 111 -5.67 18.77 -15.36
N PHE A 112 -6.65 19.16 -14.53
CA PHE A 112 -6.45 19.31 -13.10
C PHE A 112 -6.04 17.98 -12.43
N GLU A 113 -6.81 16.90 -12.59
CA GLU A 113 -6.50 15.57 -12.00
C GLU A 113 -5.09 15.10 -12.36
N GLN A 114 -4.69 15.23 -13.64
CA GLN A 114 -3.37 14.82 -14.10
C GLN A 114 -2.26 15.65 -13.43
N ARG A 115 -2.38 16.97 -13.44
CA ARG A 115 -1.39 17.87 -12.83
C ARG A 115 -1.30 17.66 -11.32
N TYR A 116 -2.45 17.49 -10.69
CA TYR A 116 -2.55 17.23 -9.27
C TYR A 116 -1.89 15.90 -8.89
N LEU A 117 -2.24 14.79 -9.56
CA LEU A 117 -1.67 13.47 -9.24
C LEU A 117 -0.18 13.38 -9.56
N MET A 118 0.30 14.10 -10.58
CA MET A 118 1.73 14.23 -10.86
C MET A 118 2.46 14.97 -9.72
N ALA A 119 1.89 16.07 -9.22
CA ALA A 119 2.47 16.79 -8.08
C ALA A 119 2.40 15.94 -6.79
N HIS A 120 1.28 15.24 -6.57
CA HIS A 120 1.10 14.35 -5.42
C HIS A 120 2.10 13.20 -5.44
N ALA A 121 2.38 12.61 -6.60
CA ALA A 121 3.40 11.57 -6.78
C ALA A 121 4.75 11.99 -6.16
N GLY A 122 5.21 13.20 -6.49
CA GLY A 122 6.47 13.73 -5.96
C GLY A 122 6.47 13.89 -4.42
N ILE A 123 5.32 14.19 -3.82
CA ILE A 123 5.17 14.29 -2.36
C ILE A 123 5.22 12.91 -1.72
N VAL A 124 4.43 11.95 -2.22
CA VAL A 124 4.35 10.60 -1.63
C VAL A 124 5.64 9.81 -1.84
N VAL A 125 6.32 9.95 -2.99
CA VAL A 125 7.62 9.33 -3.25
C VAL A 125 8.70 9.90 -2.34
N ARG A 126 8.73 11.22 -2.16
CA ARG A 126 9.66 11.84 -1.20
C ARG A 126 9.39 11.32 0.22
N ARG A 127 8.13 11.28 0.64
CA ARG A 127 7.75 10.78 1.97
C ARG A 127 8.16 9.32 2.14
N ALA A 128 7.87 8.47 1.16
CA ALA A 128 8.27 7.06 1.13
C ALA A 128 9.78 6.89 1.38
N ARG A 129 10.62 7.62 0.63
CA ARG A 129 12.09 7.61 0.78
C ARG A 129 12.59 8.02 2.17
N THR A 130 11.88 8.94 2.83
CA THR A 130 12.29 9.45 4.15
C THR A 130 11.74 8.65 5.32
N THR A 131 10.66 7.92 5.10
CA THR A 131 9.93 7.22 6.17
C THR A 131 10.37 5.78 6.29
N TYR A 132 10.47 5.05 5.18
CA TYR A 132 10.66 3.61 5.20
C TYR A 132 12.11 3.23 4.96
N ASP A 133 12.59 2.26 5.74
CA ASP A 133 13.90 1.65 5.58
C ASP A 133 13.87 0.52 4.54
N GLY A 134 12.68 -0.02 4.26
CA GLY A 134 12.50 -1.06 3.26
C GLY A 134 11.04 -1.30 2.89
N PHE A 135 10.85 -1.94 1.74
CA PHE A 135 9.55 -2.36 1.25
C PHE A 135 9.46 -3.87 1.06
N VAL A 136 8.27 -4.41 1.24
CA VAL A 136 7.90 -5.75 0.81
C VAL A 136 6.74 -5.61 -0.17
N HIS A 137 6.95 -5.95 -1.43
CA HIS A 137 5.91 -5.95 -2.44
C HIS A 137 5.35 -7.36 -2.64
N LEU A 138 4.07 -7.54 -2.32
CA LEU A 138 3.35 -8.79 -2.49
C LEU A 138 2.76 -8.87 -3.89
N ARG A 139 3.22 -9.84 -4.67
CA ARG A 139 2.70 -10.11 -6.01
C ARG A 139 1.23 -10.52 -5.92
N LEU A 140 0.46 -10.12 -6.92
CA LEU A 140 -0.87 -10.67 -7.16
C LEU A 140 -0.78 -12.16 -7.47
N ASP A 141 -1.33 -13.00 -6.60
CA ASP A 141 -1.57 -14.41 -6.92
C ASP A 141 -2.72 -14.48 -7.93
N GLY A 142 -2.44 -15.00 -9.12
CA GLY A 142 -3.34 -15.01 -10.27
C GLY A 142 -4.59 -15.90 -10.13
N GLU A 143 -4.77 -16.56 -8.98
CA GLU A 143 -5.87 -17.50 -8.72
C GLU A 143 -7.10 -16.85 -8.08
N ALA A 144 -7.00 -15.62 -7.59
CA ALA A 144 -8.17 -14.90 -7.09
C ALA A 144 -9.06 -14.50 -8.27
N ALA A 145 -10.04 -15.35 -8.60
CA ALA A 145 -11.05 -15.17 -9.64
C ALA A 145 -11.91 -13.92 -9.38
N THR A 146 -11.37 -12.73 -9.65
CA THR A 146 -12.09 -11.46 -9.69
C THR A 146 -12.57 -11.21 -11.12
N ALA A 147 -13.66 -10.46 -11.28
CA ALA A 147 -14.16 -10.09 -12.60
C ALA A 147 -13.08 -9.35 -13.42
N GLU A 148 -13.05 -9.54 -14.74
CA GLU A 148 -12.09 -8.93 -15.69
C GLU A 148 -11.76 -7.44 -15.47
N PRO A 149 -12.73 -6.52 -15.22
CA PRO A 149 -12.36 -5.12 -14.97
C PRO A 149 -11.64 -4.89 -13.63
N GLU A 150 -11.87 -5.75 -12.64
CA GLU A 150 -11.23 -5.65 -11.32
C GLU A 150 -9.82 -6.26 -11.34
N SER A 151 -9.61 -7.36 -12.07
CA SER A 151 -8.28 -7.95 -12.26
C SER A 151 -7.35 -7.01 -13.05
N GLU A 152 -7.84 -6.36 -14.11
CA GLU A 152 -7.10 -5.32 -14.84
C GLU A 152 -6.74 -4.15 -13.93
N PHE A 153 -7.69 -3.64 -13.16
CA PHE A 153 -7.46 -2.53 -12.23
C PHE A 153 -6.39 -2.86 -11.19
N ARG A 154 -6.44 -4.05 -10.59
CA ARG A 154 -5.42 -4.55 -9.65
C ARG A 154 -4.05 -4.65 -10.32
N THR A 155 -3.99 -5.16 -11.55
CA THR A 155 -2.74 -5.30 -12.32
C THR A 155 -2.10 -3.94 -12.61
N VAL A 156 -2.89 -2.91 -12.92
CA VAL A 156 -2.36 -1.56 -13.14
C VAL A 156 -1.82 -0.95 -11.85
N ILE A 157 -2.51 -1.13 -10.72
CA ILE A 157 -2.00 -0.70 -9.40
C ILE A 157 -0.68 -1.40 -9.06
N ASP A 158 -0.63 -2.72 -9.25
CA ASP A 158 0.55 -3.55 -8.96
C ASP A 158 1.78 -3.05 -9.71
N ARG A 159 1.64 -2.85 -11.03
CA ARG A 159 2.71 -2.30 -11.89
C ARG A 159 3.11 -0.90 -11.46
N LEU A 160 2.14 -0.01 -11.25
CA LEU A 160 2.44 1.37 -10.84
C LEU A 160 3.21 1.43 -9.52
N LEU A 161 2.84 0.59 -8.55
CA LEU A 161 3.58 0.48 -7.28
C LEU A 161 4.99 -0.06 -7.50
N LEU A 162 5.16 -1.13 -8.26
CA LEU A 162 6.48 -1.72 -8.56
C LEU A 162 7.40 -0.75 -9.29
N ASP A 163 6.90 -0.09 -10.33
CA ASP A 163 7.65 0.91 -11.10
C ASP A 163 8.10 2.05 -10.17
N THR A 164 7.20 2.54 -9.32
CA THR A 164 7.52 3.59 -8.35
C THR A 164 8.57 3.13 -7.33
N LEU A 165 8.47 1.89 -6.83
CA LEU A 165 9.46 1.33 -5.89
C LEU A 165 10.84 1.25 -6.53
N HIS A 166 10.91 0.80 -7.78
CA HIS A 166 12.16 0.73 -8.55
C HIS A 166 12.85 2.09 -8.65
N GLU A 167 12.07 3.17 -8.83
CA GLU A 167 12.57 4.55 -8.87
C GLU A 167 13.00 5.09 -7.50
N THR A 168 12.45 4.57 -6.39
CA THR A 168 12.68 5.16 -5.05
C THR A 168 14.08 4.95 -4.49
N SER A 169 14.87 4.00 -5.01
CA SER A 169 16.17 3.55 -4.47
C SER A 169 16.13 2.97 -3.04
N VAL A 170 14.95 2.84 -2.44
CA VAL A 170 14.76 2.18 -1.13
C VAL A 170 14.82 0.67 -1.33
N PRO A 171 15.50 -0.11 -0.46
CA PRO A 171 15.53 -1.56 -0.56
C PRO A 171 14.12 -2.16 -0.60
N TYR A 172 13.85 -3.06 -1.54
CA TYR A 172 12.55 -3.72 -1.62
C TYR A 172 12.68 -5.22 -1.94
N LEU A 173 11.77 -6.01 -1.37
CA LEU A 173 11.60 -7.43 -1.65
C LEU A 173 10.32 -7.67 -2.43
N VAL A 174 10.40 -8.26 -3.61
CA VAL A 174 9.21 -8.76 -4.32
C VAL A 174 9.01 -10.22 -3.98
N THR A 175 7.86 -10.57 -3.41
CA THR A 175 7.57 -11.95 -3.00
C THR A 175 6.10 -12.31 -3.18
N GLY A 176 5.81 -13.61 -3.22
CA GLY A 176 4.47 -14.19 -3.26
C GLY A 176 4.50 -15.62 -2.73
N GLY A 177 3.36 -16.29 -2.71
CA GLY A 177 3.23 -17.66 -2.20
C GLY A 177 2.76 -17.76 -0.74
N PRO A 178 3.01 -18.90 -0.08
CA PRO A 178 2.43 -19.16 1.24
C PRO A 178 2.84 -18.14 2.30
N LEU A 179 1.89 -17.71 3.13
CA LEU A 179 2.10 -16.71 4.19
C LEU A 179 3.32 -17.01 5.09
N LYS A 180 3.53 -18.28 5.45
CA LYS A 180 4.70 -18.71 6.23
C LYS A 180 6.03 -18.45 5.52
N GLU A 181 6.10 -18.72 4.22
CA GLU A 181 7.31 -18.47 3.43
C GLU A 181 7.57 -16.98 3.29
N ILE A 182 6.53 -16.19 3.03
CA ILE A 182 6.62 -14.73 2.94
C ILE A 182 7.20 -14.16 4.24
N VAL A 183 6.61 -14.49 5.39
CA VAL A 183 7.07 -14.00 6.70
C VAL A 183 8.51 -14.43 6.98
N THR A 184 8.87 -15.67 6.66
CA THR A 184 10.24 -16.18 6.84
C THR A 184 11.25 -15.43 5.98
N ARG A 185 10.95 -15.19 4.70
CA ARG A 185 11.84 -14.45 3.78
C ARG A 185 11.99 -12.99 4.20
N VAL A 186 10.90 -12.33 4.57
CA VAL A 186 10.92 -10.94 5.03
C VAL A 186 11.74 -10.81 6.31
N ALA A 187 11.47 -11.67 7.32
CA ALA A 187 12.22 -11.65 8.57
C ALA A 187 13.71 -11.91 8.36
N GLY A 188 14.07 -12.83 7.46
CA GLY A 188 15.46 -13.10 7.11
C GLY A 188 16.14 -11.94 6.37
N MET A 189 15.49 -11.35 5.36
CA MET A 189 16.08 -10.26 4.56
C MET A 189 16.36 -9.01 5.37
N PHE A 190 15.47 -8.68 6.31
CA PHE A 190 15.59 -7.48 7.16
C PHE A 190 16.19 -7.78 8.53
N GLU A 191 16.73 -8.99 8.73
CA GLU A 191 17.36 -9.44 9.99
C GLU A 191 16.49 -9.16 11.23
N LEU A 192 15.18 -9.36 11.09
CA LEU A 192 14.21 -9.03 12.13
C LEU A 192 14.37 -9.98 13.33
N PRO A 193 14.25 -9.46 14.56
CA PRO A 193 14.24 -10.31 15.74
C PRO A 193 13.02 -11.24 15.66
N GLN A 194 13.20 -12.48 16.12
CA GLN A 194 12.13 -13.44 16.20
C GLN A 194 11.70 -13.57 17.66
N VAL A 195 10.51 -13.05 17.97
CA VAL A 195 9.92 -13.08 19.32
C VAL A 195 9.14 -14.38 19.53
N ILE A 196 8.46 -14.87 18.49
CA ILE A 196 7.75 -16.16 18.49
C ILE A 196 8.03 -16.94 17.20
N PRO A 197 7.82 -18.28 17.20
CA PRO A 197 7.91 -19.08 15.98
C PRO A 197 7.00 -18.54 14.86
N VAL A 198 7.52 -18.45 13.64
CA VAL A 198 6.75 -17.96 12.47
C VAL A 198 5.46 -18.76 12.27
N ALA A 199 5.48 -20.08 12.51
CA ALA A 199 4.29 -20.91 12.39
C ALA A 199 3.16 -20.48 13.34
N ASP A 200 3.50 -20.13 14.59
CA ASP A 200 2.53 -19.70 15.59
C ASP A 200 1.97 -18.31 15.26
N ALA A 201 2.84 -17.39 14.81
CA ALA A 201 2.45 -16.07 14.36
C ALA A 201 1.48 -16.13 13.17
N VAL A 202 1.76 -16.99 12.19
CA VAL A 202 0.93 -17.20 11.00
C VAL A 202 -0.43 -17.78 11.39
N ASN A 203 -0.46 -18.79 12.25
CA ASN A 203 -1.71 -19.38 12.73
C ASN A 203 -2.57 -18.36 13.50
N ALA A 204 -1.95 -17.51 14.31
CA ALA A 204 -2.66 -16.45 15.01
C ALA A 204 -3.18 -15.37 14.05
N ALA A 205 -2.38 -14.95 13.07
CA ALA A 205 -2.79 -13.96 12.06
C ALA A 205 -3.99 -14.45 11.23
N LEU A 206 -3.99 -15.72 10.81
CA LEU A 206 -5.10 -16.33 10.06
C LEU A 206 -6.40 -16.47 10.87
N ARG A 207 -6.32 -16.49 12.21
CA ARG A 207 -7.50 -16.49 13.08
C ARG A 207 -8.07 -15.08 13.34
N ALA A 208 -7.24 -14.06 13.13
CA ALA A 208 -7.61 -12.66 13.35
C ALA A 208 -8.10 -11.96 12.07
N ALA A 209 -7.78 -12.52 10.90
CA ALA A 209 -8.30 -12.10 9.59
C ALA A 209 -9.71 -12.65 9.35
#